data_AF-A0AAW2VQT7-F1
#
_entry.id   AF-A0AAW2VQT7-F1
#
_cell.length_a   1.000
_cell.length_b   1.000
_cell.length_c   1.000
_cell.angle_alpha   90.00
_cell.angle_beta   90.00
_cell.angle_gamma   90.00
#
_symmetry.space_group_name_H-M   'P 1'
#
loop_
_entity.id
_entity.type
_entity.pdbx_description
1 polymer ?
#
loop_
_entity_poly.entity_id
_entity_poly.type
_entity_poly.pdbx_seq_one_letter_code
_entity_poly.pdbx_strand_id
1 'polypeptide(L)' 'MVTQRGIEANPLNIKAIIDMKAPTCINEVQRLTGKIAALSRFISKSAEKSLPFFKTLRNAKTFE' A
#
# COMPACT_ATOMS: atom_id res chain seq x y z
N MET A 1 6.99 1.90 -18.02
CA MET A 1 7.69 2.28 -19.27
C MET A 1 7.24 1.29 -20.32
N VAL A 2 6.82 1.75 -21.51
CA VAL A 2 6.39 0.82 -22.57
C VAL A 2 7.62 0.48 -23.38
N THR A 3 8.01 -0.79 -23.34
CA THR A 3 9.10 -1.34 -24.17
C THR A 3 8.52 -2.29 -25.21
N GLN A 4 9.31 -2.67 -26.21
CA GLN A 4 8.90 -3.70 -27.18
C GLN A 4 8.56 -5.04 -26.52
N ARG A 5 9.00 -5.26 -25.27
CA ARG A 5 8.74 -6.47 -24.46
C ARG A 5 7.51 -6.35 -23.56
N GLY A 6 6.84 -5.19 -23.50
CA GLY A 6 5.61 -4.97 -22.74
C GLY A 6 5.64 -3.75 -21.81
N ILE A 7 4.75 -3.74 -20.81
CA ILE A 7 4.72 -2.72 -19.76
C ILE A 7 5.66 -3.14 -18.63
N GLU A 8 6.78 -2.46 -18.53
CA GLU A 8 7.72 -2.66 -17.44
C GLU A 8 7.37 -1.76 -16.26
N ALA A 9 7.40 -2.35 -15.07
CA ALA A 9 7.27 -1.62 -13.82
C ALA A 9 8.44 -0.63 -13.71
N ASN A 10 8.12 0.62 -13.39
CA ASN A 10 9.14 1.65 -13.25
C ASN A 10 9.99 1.35 -12.00
N PRO A 11 11.31 1.12 -12.13
CA PRO A 11 12.19 0.82 -11.00
C PRO A 11 12.16 1.90 -9.92
N LEU A 12 11.98 3.17 -10.30
CA LEU A 12 11.87 4.28 -9.35
C LEU A 12 10.60 4.18 -8.50
N ASN A 13 9.48 3.78 -9.11
CA ASN A 13 8.22 3.60 -8.39
C ASN A 13 8.30 2.40 -7.44
N ILE A 14 8.96 1.31 -7.86
CA ILE A 14 9.20 0.15 -7.00
C ILE A 14 10.06 0.57 -5.80
N LYS A 15 11.19 1.23 -6.06
CA LYS A 15 12.11 1.69 -5.02
C LYS A 15 11.42 2.62 -4.03
N ALA A 16 10.60 3.56 -4.48
CA ALA A 16 9.85 4.45 -3.60
C ALA A 16 8.89 3.73 -2.64
N ILE A 17 8.33 2.58 -3.05
CA ILE A 17 7.47 1.76 -2.18
C ILE A 17 8.31 0.93 -1.19
N ILE A 18 9.44 0.39 -1.64
CA ILE A 18 10.37 -0.37 -0.78
C ILE A 18 10.97 0.53 0.30
N ASP A 19 11.39 1.74 -0.08
CA ASP A 19 12.02 2.72 0.82
C ASP A 19 10.99 3.55 1.60
N MET A 20 9.69 3.23 1.48
CA MET A 20 8.64 3.97 2.16
C MET A 20 8.79 3.82 3.68
N LYS A 21 8.82 4.94 4.39
CA LYS A 21 8.79 4.96 5.86
C LYS A 21 7.46 4.43 6.38
N ALA A 22 7.49 3.86 7.58
CA ALA A 22 6.28 3.46 8.28
C ALA A 22 5.36 4.69 8.50
N PRO A 23 4.04 4.56 8.29
CA PRO A 23 3.09 5.62 8.60
C PRO A 23 3.19 6.03 10.07
N THR A 24 3.21 7.33 10.35
CA THR A 24 3.31 7.88 11.70
C THR A 24 2.00 8.46 12.21
N CYS A 25 0.96 8.54 11.37
CA CYS A 25 -0.37 8.94 11.82
C CYS A 25 -1.49 8.21 11.08
N ILE A 26 -2.70 8.26 11.65
CA ILE A 26 -3.83 7.53 11.10
C ILE A 26 -4.23 7.98 9.69
N ASN A 27 -4.05 9.27 9.36
CA ASN A 27 -4.30 9.79 8.02
C ASN A 27 -3.38 9.15 6.98
N GLU A 28 -2.12 8.89 7.33
CA GLU A 28 -1.17 8.22 6.44
C GLU A 28 -1.54 6.75 6.25
N VAL A 29 -1.97 6.07 7.32
CA VAL A 29 -2.51 4.71 7.25
C VAL A 29 -3.72 4.67 6.33
N GLN A 30 -4.69 5.58 6.49
CA GLN A 30 -5.89 5.63 5.67
C GLN A 30 -5.57 5.86 4.20
N ARG A 31 -4.65 6.79 3.90
CA ARG A 31 -4.20 7.07 2.53
C ARG A 31 -3.49 5.87 1.90
N LEU A 32 -2.66 5.16 2.66
CA LEU A 32 -2.00 3.93 2.21
C LEU A 32 -3.02 2.81 1.95
N THR A 33 -3.95 2.59 2.87
CA THR A 33 -5.02 1.60 2.72
C THR A 33 -5.89 1.88 1.50
N GLY A 34 -6.21 3.15 1.21
CA GLY A 34 -6.94 3.52 -0.01
C GLY A 34 -6.22 3.11 -1.29
N LYS A 35 -4.90 3.30 -1.35
CA LYS A 35 -4.07 2.84 -2.49
C LYS A 35 -4.08 1.31 -2.60
N ILE A 36 -3.92 0.59 -1.48
CA ILE A 36 -3.95 -0.87 -1.46
C ILE A 36 -5.31 -1.41 -1.92
N ALA A 37 -6.41 -0.78 -1.49
CA ALA A 37 -7.76 -1.16 -1.91
C ALA A 37 -7.96 -1.08 -3.42
N ALA A 38 -7.47 -0.01 -4.07
CA ALA A 38 -7.51 0.13 -5.52
C ALA A 38 -6.68 -0.96 -6.25
N LEU A 39 -5.59 -1.42 -5.64
CA LEU A 39 -4.71 -2.46 -6.18
C LEU A 39 -5.15 -3.89 -5.82
N SER A 40 -6.10 -4.05 -4.89
CA SER A 40 -6.52 -5.33 -4.33
C SER A 40 -6.93 -6.37 -5.37
N ARG A 41 -7.57 -5.93 -6.47
CA ARG A 41 -8.00 -6.79 -7.59
C ARG A 41 -6.85 -7.43 -8.38
N PHE A 42 -5.62 -6.92 -8.22
CA PHE A 42 -4.42 -7.44 -8.90
C PHE A 42 -3.49 -8.22 -7.96
N ILE A 43 -3.77 -8.21 -6.66
CA ILE A 43 -2.89 -8.79 -5.63
C ILE A 43 -3.60 -9.99 -5.00
N SER A 44 -3.03 -11.18 -5.21
CA SER A 44 -3.53 -12.41 -4.57
C SER A 44 -3.48 -12.29 -3.05
N LYS A 45 -4.56 -12.72 -2.39
CA LYS A 45 -4.74 -12.67 -0.93
C LYS A 45 -4.51 -11.27 -0.34
N SER A 46 -4.88 -10.22 -1.08
CA SER A 46 -4.68 -8.83 -0.65
C SER A 46 -5.36 -8.50 0.68
N ALA A 47 -6.54 -9.04 0.95
CA ALA A 47 -7.25 -8.86 2.22
C ALA A 47 -6.43 -9.38 3.42
N GLU A 48 -5.86 -10.58 3.32
CA GLU A 48 -5.00 -11.16 4.36
C GLU A 48 -3.76 -10.29 4.60
N LYS A 49 -3.12 -9.84 3.51
CA LYS A 49 -1.89 -9.02 3.56
C LYS A 49 -2.13 -7.62 4.12
N SER A 50 -3.33 -7.06 3.96
CA SER A 50 -3.69 -5.70 4.40
C SER A 50 -4.39 -5.65 5.74
N LEU A 51 -4.66 -6.81 6.35
CA LEU A 51 -5.32 -6.93 7.66
C LEU A 51 -4.71 -6.05 8.76
N PRO A 52 -3.37 -5.90 8.89
CA PRO A 52 -2.79 -5.02 9.91
C PRO A 52 -3.29 -3.58 9.79
N PHE A 53 -3.35 -3.02 8.58
CA PHE A 53 -3.80 -1.65 8.35
C PHE A 53 -5.29 -1.46 8.67
N PHE A 54 -6.14 -2.45 8.38
CA PHE A 54 -7.55 -2.39 8.73
C PHE A 54 -7.79 -2.45 10.24
N LYS A 55 -7.02 -3.29 10.97
CA LYS A 55 -7.06 -3.32 12.44
C LYS A 55 -6.65 -1.98 13.03
N THR A 56 -5.58 -1.39 12.50
CA THR A 56 -5.12 -0.07 12.88
C THR A 56 -6.19 1.01 12.67
N LEU A 57 -6.84 1.06 11.51
CA LEU A 57 -7.91 2.01 11.22
C LEU A 57 -9.12 1.84 12.14
N ARG A 58 -9.46 0.59 12.49
CA ARG A 58 -10.54 0.31 13.44
C ARG A 58 -10.22 0.80 14.85
N ASN A 59 -8.95 0.79 15.24
CA ASN A 59 -8.45 1.20 16.55
C ASN A 59 -7.88 2.63 16.54
N ALA A 60 -8.33 3.49 15.63
CA ALA A 60 -7.78 4.85 15.42
C ALA A 60 -7.69 5.75 16.67
N LYS A 61 -8.40 5.41 17.75
CA LYS A 61 -8.32 6.11 19.04
C LYS A 61 -6.99 5.90 19.79
N THR A 62 -6.20 4.90 19.42
CA THR A 62 -4.98 4.46 20.14
C THR A 62 -3.75 4.48 19.23
N PHE A 63 -3.79 5.23 18.12
CA PHE A 63 -2.64 5.38 17.25
C PHE A 63 -1.62 6.30 17.96
N GLU A 64 -0.72 5.70 18.73
CA GLU A 64 0.40 6.38 19.40
C GLU A 64 1.35 7.05 18.40
#